data_AF-A0A453QK21-F1
#
_entry.id   AF-A0A453QK21-F1
#
_cell.length_a   1.000
_cell.length_b   1.000
_cell.length_c   1.000
_cell.angle_alpha   90.00
_cell.angle_beta   90.00
_cell.angle_gamma   90.00
#
_symmetry.space_group_name_H-M   'P 1'
#
loop_
_entity.id
_entity.type
_entity.pdbx_description
1 polymer ?
#
loop_
_entity_poly.entity_id
_entity_poly.type
_entity_poly.pdbx_seq_one_letter_code
_entity_poly.pdbx_strand_id
1 'polypeptide(L)'
;NSHKWTVYIRSATNEDLSVIVKRVVFQLHPSFTNPTRVVEQPPFELSESGWGEFEIAITLYFHSDVCEKRLDLFHQLKLYPEEDAGPQSTKKPVVVETYDEVVFPEPTEAFFLRVQNHPAATVPRLPPGMTLSSPGMWLAGLYFLFS
;
A
#
# COMPACT_ATOMS: atom_id res chain seq x y z
N ASN A 1 -7.16 10.45 26.93
CA ASN A 1 -7.57 9.08 26.58
C ASN A 1 -7.81 8.98 25.09
N SER A 2 -6.71 8.84 24.33
CA SER A 2 -6.75 8.70 22.88
C SER A 2 -5.68 7.69 22.51
N HIS A 3 -6.04 6.70 21.70
CA HIS A 3 -5.11 5.73 21.16
C HIS A 3 -4.31 6.40 20.04
N LYS A 4 -2.99 6.25 20.09
CA LYS A 4 -2.13 6.62 18.97
C LYS A 4 -2.07 5.44 18.03
N TRP A 5 -2.31 5.68 16.76
CA TRP A 5 -2.24 4.68 15.71
C TRP A 5 -1.44 5.23 14.53
N THR A 6 -0.87 4.32 13.74
CA THR A 6 -0.06 4.68 12.58
C THR A 6 -0.42 3.76 11.44
N VAL A 7 -1.04 4.32 10.41
CA VAL A 7 -1.24 3.62 9.14
C VAL A 7 -0.04 3.87 8.24
N TYR A 8 0.44 2.83 7.57
CA TYR A 8 1.53 2.96 6.63
C TYR A 8 1.29 2.09 5.40
N ILE A 9 2.10 2.34 4.38
CA ILE A 9 2.17 1.57 3.14
C ILE A 9 3.63 1.27 2.87
N ARG A 10 3.96 -0.01 2.75
CA ARG A 10 5.32 -0.50 2.50
C ARG A 10 5.30 -1.70 1.58
N SER A 11 6.35 -1.83 0.78
CA SER A 11 6.64 -3.06 0.04
C SER A 11 6.97 -4.19 1.01
N ALA A 12 6.65 -5.44 0.66
CA ALA A 12 7.04 -6.61 1.44
C ALA A 12 8.56 -6.80 1.50
N THR A 13 9.28 -6.30 0.50
CA THR A 13 10.75 -6.30 0.48
C THR A 13 11.35 -5.09 1.19
N ASN A 14 10.51 -4.21 1.77
CA ASN A 14 10.92 -2.93 2.36
C ASN A 14 11.71 -2.01 1.41
N GLU A 15 11.49 -2.22 0.11
CA GLU A 15 12.10 -1.45 -0.97
C GLU A 15 11.37 -0.13 -1.20
N ASP A 16 12.04 0.79 -1.89
CA ASP A 16 11.48 2.10 -2.19
C ASP A 16 10.29 2.00 -3.16
N LEU A 17 9.08 2.18 -2.62
CA LEU A 17 7.85 2.23 -3.40
C LEU A 17 7.72 3.49 -4.24
N SER A 18 8.54 4.53 -4.00
CA SER A 18 8.47 5.79 -4.75
C SER A 18 8.73 5.62 -6.25
N VAL A 19 9.37 4.51 -6.66
CA VAL A 19 9.60 4.18 -8.07
C VAL A 19 8.31 3.78 -8.81
N ILE A 20 7.28 3.36 -8.07
CA ILE A 20 5.99 2.88 -8.59
C ILE A 20 4.85 3.83 -8.17
N VAL A 21 4.81 4.16 -6.88
CA VAL A 21 3.81 5.02 -6.25
C VAL A 21 4.31 6.46 -6.26
N LYS A 22 3.52 7.35 -6.87
CA LYS A 22 3.78 8.78 -6.90
C LYS A 22 3.34 9.45 -5.60
N ARG A 23 2.18 9.09 -5.09
CA ARG A 23 1.64 9.60 -3.82
C ARG A 23 0.53 8.70 -3.28
N VAL A 24 0.30 8.83 -1.99
CA VAL A 24 -0.75 8.12 -1.26
C VAL A 24 -1.69 9.13 -0.64
N VAL A 25 -2.98 8.89 -0.73
CA VAL A 25 -4.01 9.70 -0.09
C VAL A 25 -4.76 8.86 0.92
N PHE A 26 -4.65 9.21 2.20
CA PHE A 26 -5.39 8.61 3.28
C PHE A 26 -6.63 9.45 3.56
N GLN A 27 -7.81 8.86 3.49
CA GLN A 27 -9.08 9.48 3.85
C GLN A 27 -9.53 8.89 5.19
N LEU A 28 -9.48 9.74 6.21
CA LEU A 28 -9.91 9.46 7.57
C LEU A 28 -11.39 9.76 7.75
N HIS A 29 -11.94 9.38 8.90
CA HIS A 29 -13.30 9.72 9.27
C HIS A 29 -13.51 11.26 9.29
N PRO A 30 -14.67 11.79 8.87
CA PRO A 30 -14.94 13.24 8.82
C PRO A 30 -14.82 13.97 10.15
N SER A 31 -14.77 13.26 11.28
CA SER A 31 -14.52 13.81 12.61
C SER A 31 -13.10 14.36 12.79
N PHE A 32 -12.14 13.94 11.96
CA PHE A 32 -10.77 14.43 12.03
C PHE A 32 -10.63 15.78 11.34
N THR A 33 -9.75 16.64 11.88
CA THR A 33 -9.36 17.87 11.18
C THR A 33 -8.52 17.50 9.97
N ASN A 34 -8.91 17.97 8.78
CA ASN A 34 -8.33 17.54 7.50
C ASN A 34 -8.41 16.01 7.35
N PRO A 35 -9.60 15.44 7.09
CA PRO A 35 -9.76 13.99 7.00
C PRO A 35 -8.99 13.43 5.81
N THR A 36 -8.76 14.21 4.75
CA THR A 36 -7.90 13.81 3.63
C THR A 36 -6.46 14.24 3.88
N ARG A 37 -5.55 13.26 3.95
CA ARG A 37 -4.11 13.45 4.11
C ARG A 37 -3.39 12.92 2.88
N VAL A 38 -2.47 13.71 2.34
CA VAL A 38 -1.70 13.34 1.14
C VAL A 38 -0.24 13.19 1.54
N VAL A 39 0.36 12.05 1.20
CA VAL A 39 1.77 11.74 1.42
C VAL A 39 2.41 11.48 0.06
N GLU A 40 3.29 12.39 -0.36
CA GLU A 40 3.91 12.36 -1.69
C GLU A 40 5.33 11.77 -1.69
N GLN A 41 5.90 11.52 -0.51
CA GLN A 41 7.26 10.98 -0.37
C GLN A 41 7.28 9.83 0.65
N PRO A 42 8.13 8.81 0.44
CA PRO A 42 8.33 7.76 1.43
C PRO A 42 9.01 8.32 2.70
N PRO A 43 8.74 7.75 3.90
CA PRO A 43 7.81 6.64 4.15
C PRO A 43 6.35 7.07 3.99
N PHE A 44 5.56 6.25 3.29
CA PHE A 44 4.13 6.50 3.09
C PHE A 44 3.35 6.11 4.34
N GLU A 45 3.52 6.88 5.41
CA GLU A 45 2.90 6.64 6.70
C GLU A 45 2.21 7.89 7.26
N LEU A 46 1.19 7.65 8.08
CA LEU A 46 0.37 8.65 8.73
C LEU A 46 0.09 8.20 10.17
N SER A 47 0.58 8.97 11.13
CA SER A 47 0.28 8.78 12.55
C SER A 47 -0.80 9.76 13.00
N GLU A 48 -1.80 9.26 13.72
CA GLU A 48 -2.89 10.05 14.27
C GLU A 48 -3.33 9.56 15.64
N SER A 49 -4.15 10.37 16.31
CA SER A 49 -4.72 10.02 17.62
C SER A 49 -6.23 9.98 17.56
N GLY A 50 -6.80 8.81 17.83
CA GLY A 50 -8.24 8.55 17.76
C GLY A 50 -8.76 7.86 19.01
N TRP A 51 -10.08 7.87 19.17
CA TRP A 51 -10.78 7.17 20.25
C TRP A 51 -11.69 6.06 19.73
N GLY A 52 -11.83 5.91 18.41
CA GLY A 52 -12.69 4.93 17.77
C GLY A 52 -12.01 4.23 16.59
N GLU A 53 -12.55 3.07 16.27
CA GLU A 53 -12.21 2.26 15.11
C GLU A 53 -13.01 2.75 13.91
N PHE A 54 -12.38 2.83 12.74
CA PHE A 54 -13.03 3.28 11.52
C PHE A 54 -12.30 2.73 10.30
N GLU A 55 -12.97 2.73 9.15
CA GLU A 55 -12.35 2.37 7.88
C GLU A 55 -11.61 3.58 7.29
N ILE A 56 -10.32 3.39 7.02
CA ILE A 56 -9.47 4.34 6.32
C ILE A 56 -9.52 3.99 4.83
N ALA A 57 -10.00 4.90 4.00
CA ALA A 57 -9.90 4.72 2.55
C ALA A 57 -8.55 5.26 2.06
N ILE A 58 -7.83 4.47 1.29
CA ILE A 58 -6.44 4.69 0.91
C ILE A 58 -6.34 4.66 -0.60
N THR A 59 -6.09 5.81 -1.20
CA THR A 59 -5.95 5.93 -2.65
C THR A 59 -4.48 6.06 -3.01
N LEU A 60 -3.99 5.09 -3.78
CA LEU A 60 -2.66 5.09 -4.35
C LEU A 60 -2.69 5.71 -5.74
N TYR A 61 -1.85 6.72 -5.94
CA TYR A 61 -1.59 7.29 -7.26
C TYR A 61 -0.25 6.78 -7.73
N PHE A 62 -0.24 6.08 -8.86
CA PHE A 62 0.98 5.64 -9.51
C PHE A 62 1.55 6.75 -10.39
N HIS A 63 2.80 6.58 -10.81
CA HIS A 63 3.36 7.44 -11.85
C HIS A 63 2.68 7.14 -13.19
N SER A 64 2.63 8.13 -14.09
CA SER A 64 1.94 8.02 -15.38
C SER A 64 2.55 6.98 -16.32
N ASP A 65 3.83 6.65 -16.13
CA ASP A 65 4.53 5.57 -16.81
C ASP A 65 4.10 4.18 -16.29
N VAL A 66 3.62 4.08 -15.05
CA VAL A 66 3.16 2.81 -14.46
C VAL A 66 1.72 2.53 -14.88
N CYS A 67 0.82 3.44 -14.48
CA CYS A 67 -0.61 3.30 -14.60
C CYS A 67 -1.26 4.67 -14.39
N GLU A 68 -2.11 5.09 -15.32
CA GLU A 68 -2.89 6.33 -15.15
C GLU A 68 -4.04 6.16 -14.14
N LYS A 69 -4.47 4.91 -13.91
CA LYS A 69 -5.51 4.60 -12.92
C LYS A 69 -4.94 4.65 -11.51
N ARG A 70 -5.75 5.14 -10.58
CA ARG A 70 -5.49 5.04 -9.14
C ARG A 70 -5.99 3.70 -8.60
N LEU A 71 -5.40 3.24 -7.51
CA LEU A 71 -5.91 2.09 -6.76
C LEU A 71 -6.53 2.57 -5.45
N ASP A 72 -7.79 2.23 -5.23
CA ASP A 72 -8.53 2.55 -4.01
C ASP A 72 -8.55 1.29 -3.12
N LEU A 73 -7.99 1.41 -1.92
CA LEU A 73 -7.90 0.38 -0.88
C LEU A 73 -8.69 0.82 0.34
N PHE A 74 -9.16 -0.12 1.15
CA PHE A 74 -9.90 0.16 2.38
C PHE A 74 -9.28 -0.65 3.52
N HIS A 75 -8.92 0.03 4.59
CA HIS A 75 -8.27 -0.59 5.74
C HIS A 75 -9.02 -0.27 7.04
N GLN A 76 -9.46 -1.31 7.75
CA GLN A 76 -10.17 -1.14 9.01
C GLN A 76 -9.18 -0.93 10.16
N LEU A 77 -9.13 0.31 10.68
CA LEU A 77 -8.33 0.65 11.84
C LEU A 77 -8.95 0.03 13.10
N LYS A 78 -8.24 -0.92 13.73
CA LYS A 78 -8.62 -1.51 15.02
C LYS A 78 -7.73 -0.98 16.14
N LEU A 79 -8.36 -0.59 17.25
CA LEU A 79 -7.70 -0.07 18.45
C LEU A 79 -7.76 -1.09 19.60
N TYR A 80 -8.71 -2.02 19.55
CA TYR A 80 -8.92 -3.05 20.55
C TYR A 80 -8.56 -4.44 19.99
N PRO A 81 -7.96 -5.32 20.81
CA PRO A 81 -7.72 -6.71 20.41
C PRO A 81 -9.05 -7.47 20.28
N GLU A 82 -9.15 -8.39 19.32
CA GLU A 82 -10.31 -9.28 19.19
C GLU A 82 -10.43 -10.19 20.42
N GLU A 83 -11.67 -10.39 20.90
CA GLU A 83 -12.01 -10.97 22.21
C GLU A 83 -11.51 -12.42 22.45
N ASP A 84 -11.01 -13.12 21.44
CA ASP A 84 -10.49 -14.49 21.53
C ASP A 84 -9.02 -14.60 21.98
N ALA A 85 -8.32 -13.48 22.19
CA ALA A 85 -7.02 -13.49 22.84
C ALA A 85 -7.22 -13.53 24.37
N GLY A 86 -6.86 -14.65 25.01
CA GLY A 86 -6.91 -14.86 26.46
C GLY A 86 -6.23 -13.77 27.32
N PRO A 87 -6.13 -13.94 28.65
CA PRO A 87 -5.99 -12.87 29.65
C PRO A 87 -5.14 -11.68 29.20
N GLN A 88 -5.85 -10.58 29.00
CA GLN A 88 -5.48 -9.33 28.34
C GLN A 88 -4.19 -8.72 28.92
N SER A 89 -3.08 -8.87 28.20
CA SER A 89 -1.86 -8.11 28.52
C SER A 89 -1.94 -6.75 27.83
N THR A 90 -2.23 -5.69 28.59
CA THR A 90 -2.32 -4.28 28.17
C THR A 90 -1.01 -3.68 27.62
N LYS A 91 -0.01 -4.53 27.31
CA LYS A 91 1.33 -4.12 26.85
C LYS A 91 1.59 -4.37 25.36
N LYS A 92 0.71 -5.09 24.64
CA LYS A 92 0.92 -5.39 23.22
C LYS A 92 0.13 -4.39 22.35
N PRO A 93 0.78 -3.68 21.41
CA PRO A 93 0.06 -2.88 20.43
C PRO A 93 -0.81 -3.78 19.55
N VAL A 94 -2.01 -3.29 19.22
CA VAL A 94 -2.86 -3.92 18.20
C VAL A 94 -2.23 -3.61 16.85
N VAL A 95 -1.98 -4.65 16.06
CA VAL A 95 -1.39 -4.55 14.73
C VAL A 95 -2.32 -5.28 13.78
N VAL A 96 -2.82 -4.58 12.77
CA VAL A 96 -3.68 -5.15 11.72
C VAL A 96 -2.99 -4.96 10.39
N GLU A 97 -2.37 -6.04 9.89
CA GLU A 97 -1.68 -6.02 8.60
C GLU A 97 -2.55 -6.66 7.52
N THR A 98 -2.80 -5.90 6.45
CA THR A 98 -3.47 -6.40 5.25
C THR A 98 -2.48 -6.41 4.10
N TYR A 99 -2.45 -7.53 3.39
CA TYR A 99 -1.64 -7.75 2.21
C TYR A 99 -2.51 -7.59 0.95
N ASP A 100 -1.98 -6.89 -0.05
CA ASP A 100 -2.59 -6.79 -1.38
C ASP A 100 -1.51 -6.97 -2.46
N GLU A 101 -1.90 -7.45 -3.64
CA GLU A 101 -1.04 -7.68 -4.81
C GLU A 101 -1.57 -6.87 -6.01
N VAL A 102 -0.83 -5.84 -6.41
CA VAL A 102 -1.27 -4.99 -7.53
C VAL A 102 -0.59 -5.37 -8.82
N VAL A 103 -1.35 -6.02 -9.70
CA VAL A 103 -0.92 -6.41 -11.03
C VAL A 103 -1.21 -5.30 -12.05
N PHE A 104 -0.19 -4.84 -12.75
CA PHE A 104 -0.36 -3.92 -13.89
C PHE A 104 -0.41 -4.73 -15.18
N PRO A 105 -1.57 -4.85 -15.86
CA PRO A 105 -1.72 -5.68 -17.03
C PRO A 105 -1.23 -5.03 -18.32
N GLU A 106 -0.76 -3.79 -18.36
CA GLU A 106 -0.13 -3.21 -19.57
C GLU A 106 0.84 -2.08 -19.16
N PRO A 107 1.91 -2.34 -18.38
CA PRO A 107 2.91 -1.33 -18.08
C PRO A 107 3.55 -0.76 -19.33
N THR A 108 3.84 0.54 -19.29
CA THR A 108 4.61 1.17 -20.36
C THR A 108 6.05 0.64 -20.37
N GLU A 109 6.71 0.74 -21.52
CA GLU A 109 8.12 0.37 -21.67
C GLU A 109 9.02 1.12 -20.68
N ALA A 110 8.72 2.39 -20.41
CA ALA A 110 9.47 3.21 -19.45
C ALA A 110 9.39 2.65 -18.02
N PHE A 111 8.19 2.24 -17.58
CA PHE A 111 8.04 1.57 -16.28
C PHE A 111 8.76 0.23 -16.26
N PHE A 112 8.61 -0.59 -17.30
CA PHE A 112 9.29 -1.88 -17.39
C PHE A 112 10.81 -1.73 -17.25
N LEU A 113 11.43 -0.81 -17.98
CA LEU A 113 12.87 -0.55 -17.89
C LEU A 113 13.29 -0.05 -16.51
N ARG A 114 12.45 0.75 -15.84
CA ARG A 114 12.70 1.27 -14.50
C ARG A 114 12.68 0.17 -13.44
N VAL A 115 11.75 -0.77 -13.55
CA VAL A 115 11.53 -1.81 -12.54
C VAL A 115 12.20 -3.15 -12.87
N GLN A 116 12.63 -3.37 -14.11
CA GLN A 116 13.31 -4.59 -14.57
C GLN A 116 14.52 -4.98 -13.71
N ASN A 117 15.22 -3.99 -13.17
CA ASN A 117 16.39 -4.19 -12.30
C ASN A 117 16.11 -3.81 -10.83
N HIS A 118 14.85 -3.49 -10.48
CA HIS A 118 14.49 -3.03 -9.15
C HIS A 118 13.92 -4.18 -8.30
N PRO A 119 14.43 -4.41 -7.07
CA PRO A 119 13.95 -5.47 -6.17
C PRO A 119 12.49 -5.31 -5.71
N ALA A 120 11.87 -4.16 -5.99
CA ALA A 120 10.46 -3.90 -5.70
C ALA A 120 9.49 -4.49 -6.75
N ALA A 121 10.00 -5.02 -7.87
CA ALA A 121 9.18 -5.63 -8.91
C ALA A 121 9.68 -7.03 -9.26
N THR A 122 8.77 -8.00 -9.18
CA THR A 122 9.02 -9.35 -9.68
C THR A 122 8.61 -9.42 -11.14
N VAL A 123 9.59 -9.40 -12.04
CA VAL A 123 9.36 -9.64 -13.47
C VAL A 123 9.54 -11.13 -13.76
N PRO A 124 8.52 -11.83 -14.30
CA PRO A 124 8.69 -13.22 -14.67
C PRO A 124 9.64 -13.27 -15.86
N ARG A 125 10.73 -14.05 -15.75
CA ARG A 125 11.69 -14.19 -16.85
C ARG A 125 10.98 -14.86 -18.03
N LEU A 126 10.91 -14.14 -19.15
CA LEU A 126 10.41 -14.69 -20.41
C LEU A 126 11.27 -15.89 -20.84
N PRO A 127 10.69 -16.98 -21.35
CA PRO A 127 11.43 -18.01 -22.06
C PRO A 127 12.20 -17.39 -23.25
N PRO A 128 13.39 -17.90 -23.61
CA PRO A 128 14.12 -17.41 -24.76
C PRO A 128 13.26 -17.50 -26.04
N GLY A 129 13.00 -16.37 -26.70
CA GLY A 129 12.29 -16.32 -27.99
C GLY A 129 10.86 -15.76 -27.97
N MET A 130 10.30 -15.38 -26.82
CA MET A 130 9.05 -14.61 -26.78
C MET A 130 9.34 -13.11 -26.81
N THR A 131 8.94 -12.43 -27.90
CA THR A 131 8.93 -10.96 -27.99
C THR A 131 7.74 -10.38 -27.23
N LEU A 132 7.90 -9.14 -26.75
CA LEU A 132 6.93 -8.34 -25.98
C LEU A 132 5.69 -7.92 -26.82
N SER A 133 5.07 -8.86 -27.54
CA SER A 133 3.96 -8.62 -28.46
C SER A 133 2.69 -9.35 -28.06
N SER A 134 2.69 -10.07 -26.93
CA SER A 134 1.51 -10.77 -26.43
C SER A 134 0.85 -9.97 -25.31
N PRO A 135 -0.40 -9.48 -25.45
CA PRO A 135 -1.10 -8.63 -24.48
C PRO A 135 -1.44 -9.29 -23.13
N GLY A 136 -0.86 -10.44 -22.79
CA GLY A 136 -1.44 -11.36 -21.81
C GLY A 136 -0.54 -11.78 -20.65
N MET A 137 0.63 -11.18 -20.45
CA MET A 137 1.51 -11.65 -19.38
C MET A 137 2.19 -10.50 -18.67
N TRP A 138 1.60 -10.11 -17.54
CA TRP A 138 2.04 -8.96 -16.79
C TRP A 138 1.99 -9.27 -15.31
N LEU A 139 3.07 -8.90 -14.61
CA LEU A 139 3.15 -8.90 -13.17
C LEU A 139 3.51 -7.48 -12.72
N ALA A 140 2.79 -7.02 -11.71
CA ALA A 140 3.42 -6.35 -10.60
C ALA A 140 2.89 -7.01 -9.33
N GLY A 141 3.76 -7.23 -8.36
CA GLY A 141 3.38 -7.53 -7.00
C GLY A 141 3.78 -6.33 -6.20
N LEU A 142 2.91 -5.32 -6.11
CA LEU A 142 3.04 -4.34 -5.03
C LEU A 142 2.35 -4.94 -3.83
N TYR A 143 3.15 -5.20 -2.83
CA TYR A 143 2.73 -5.62 -1.51
C TYR A 143 2.39 -4.37 -0.72
N PHE A 144 1.19 -4.29 -0.17
CA PHE A 144 0.83 -3.26 0.81
C PHE A 144 0.85 -3.90 2.19
N LEU A 145 1.42 -3.21 3.17
CA LEU A 145 1.37 -3.57 4.57
C LEU A 145 0.76 -2.37 5.29
N PHE A 146 -0.45 -2.54 5.82
CA PHE A 146 -1.17 -1.54 6.61
C PHE A 146 -0.97 -1.83 8.10
N SER A 147 -1.10 -0.83 8.98
CA SER A 147 -1.11 -1.03 10.44
C SER A 147 -1.98 0.00 11.13
#